data_AF-A0AAD8VGT9-F1
#
_entry.id   AF-A0AAD8VGT9-F1
#
_cell.length_a   1.000
_cell.length_b   1.000
_cell.length_c   1.000
_cell.angle_alpha   90.00
_cell.angle_beta   90.00
_cell.angle_gamma   90.00
#
_symmetry.space_group_name_H-M   'P 1'
#
loop_
_entity.id
_entity.type
_entity.pdbx_description
1 polymer ?
#
loop_
_entity_poly.entity_id
_entity_poly.type
_entity_poly.pdbx_seq_one_letter_code
_entity_poly.pdbx_strand_id
1 'polypeptide(L)'
;MSTSLSTMSSPAPVPVPVSPGPSQRKRVSRESIGMYAVQCCECRKWRTVPTKDEFETIRENFNDDPWFCSKRPGCSCEDPADIEHDSSRIWLMDRPNIPKPPPKTERLVILRRDLAKTDVHYVLPNGKRAKGTEDVQKFLDANPEYKDSLAVESFSFTLPRIVEETVSDSSAWRTKRAKRRGRKNASSSKN
;
A
#
# COMPACT_ATOMS: atom_id res chain seq x y z
N MET A 1 58.41 54.66 -25.68
CA MET A 1 58.55 53.46 -24.84
C MET A 1 58.06 53.81 -23.45
N SER A 2 57.09 53.04 -22.95
CA SER A 2 56.58 52.98 -21.57
C SER A 2 55.80 54.18 -21.00
N THR A 3 54.48 54.17 -21.24
CA THR A 3 53.45 54.65 -20.32
C THR A 3 53.37 53.71 -19.11
N SER A 4 53.59 54.23 -17.89
CA SER A 4 53.39 53.48 -16.64
C SER A 4 51.93 53.57 -16.21
N LEU A 5 51.29 52.40 -16.04
CA LEU A 5 49.91 52.24 -15.59
C LEU A 5 49.79 52.49 -14.08
N SER A 6 48.78 53.28 -13.71
CA SER A 6 48.28 53.40 -12.34
C SER A 6 47.64 52.09 -11.87
N THR A 7 48.04 51.63 -10.68
CA THR A 7 47.42 50.55 -9.91
C THR A 7 46.05 50.99 -9.39
N MET A 8 44.98 50.27 -9.73
CA MET A 8 43.70 50.37 -9.02
C MET A 8 43.39 49.06 -8.30
N SER A 9 43.03 49.23 -7.03
CA SER A 9 42.82 48.21 -6.00
C SER A 9 41.57 47.35 -6.26
N SER A 10 41.68 46.05 -5.99
CA SER A 10 40.59 45.07 -6.04
C SER A 10 39.47 45.34 -5.02
N PRO A 11 38.19 45.12 -5.36
CA PRO A 11 37.16 44.88 -4.37
C PRO A 11 37.01 43.36 -4.06
N ALA A 12 36.86 43.04 -2.78
CA ALA A 12 36.65 41.69 -2.26
C ALA A 12 35.29 41.09 -2.70
N PRO A 13 35.18 39.76 -2.90
CA PRO A 13 33.92 39.12 -3.22
C PRO A 13 32.98 39.06 -2.01
N VAL A 14 31.77 39.56 -2.20
CA VAL A 14 30.62 39.42 -1.28
C VAL A 14 30.17 37.96 -1.16
N PRO A 15 29.79 37.48 0.04
CA PRO A 15 29.34 36.11 0.23
C PRO A 15 27.93 35.90 -0.35
N VAL A 16 27.82 34.93 -1.25
CA VAL A 16 26.54 34.47 -1.81
C VAL A 16 25.72 33.70 -0.75
N PRO A 17 24.41 33.95 -0.62
CA PRO A 17 23.57 33.20 0.31
C PRO A 17 23.37 31.77 -0.18
N VAL A 18 23.69 30.79 0.67
CA VAL A 18 23.45 29.36 0.44
C VAL A 18 21.94 29.09 0.47
N SER A 19 21.39 28.70 -0.67
CA SER A 19 20.03 28.18 -0.77
C SER A 19 19.85 26.92 0.08
N PRO A 20 18.79 26.80 0.90
CA PRO A 20 18.53 25.59 1.65
C PRO A 20 18.18 24.45 0.69
N GLY A 21 18.91 23.34 0.81
CA GLY A 21 18.72 22.13 0.02
C GLY A 21 17.32 21.53 0.20
N PRO A 22 16.86 20.72 -0.76
CA PRO A 22 15.51 20.18 -0.75
C PRO A 22 15.28 19.35 0.50
N SER A 23 14.41 19.87 1.36
CA SER A 23 13.86 19.21 2.54
C SER A 23 13.45 17.78 2.15
N GLN A 24 14.10 16.80 2.77
CA GLN A 24 13.71 15.40 2.62
C GLN A 24 12.29 15.25 3.17
N ARG A 25 11.30 15.43 2.30
CA ARG A 25 9.94 14.97 2.55
C ARG A 25 10.07 13.49 2.90
N LYS A 26 9.82 13.14 4.16
CA LYS A 26 9.62 11.75 4.58
C LYS A 26 8.71 11.13 3.55
N ARG A 27 9.24 10.19 2.76
CA ARG A 27 8.45 9.38 1.84
C ARG A 27 7.48 8.63 2.74
N VAL A 28 6.23 9.07 2.78
CA VAL A 28 5.14 8.27 3.34
C VAL A 28 5.19 6.96 2.57
N SER A 29 5.60 5.91 3.26
CA SER A 29 5.62 4.54 2.73
C SER A 29 4.21 4.25 2.23
N ARG A 30 4.02 4.17 0.91
CA ARG A 30 2.74 3.78 0.29
C ARG A 30 2.44 2.29 0.53
N GLU A 31 3.26 1.62 1.33
CA GLU A 31 3.18 0.22 1.72
C GLU A 31 2.26 -0.06 2.91
N SER A 32 1.70 0.95 3.60
CA SER A 32 0.84 0.72 4.77
C SER A 32 -0.65 0.86 4.45
N ILE A 33 -1.42 -0.22 4.65
CA ILE A 33 -2.88 -0.17 4.67
C ILE A 33 -3.33 0.86 5.71
N GLY A 34 -4.17 1.81 5.29
CA GLY A 34 -4.57 2.94 6.13
C GLY A 34 -5.74 2.64 7.06
N MET A 35 -6.53 1.62 6.76
CA MET A 35 -7.75 1.26 7.49
C MET A 35 -8.22 -0.14 7.07
N TYR A 36 -8.86 -0.86 7.98
CA TYR A 36 -9.55 -2.10 7.70
C TYR A 36 -11.06 -1.90 7.83
N ALA A 37 -11.83 -2.60 7.01
CA ALA A 37 -13.27 -2.50 7.02
C ALA A 37 -13.94 -3.81 6.59
N VAL A 38 -15.17 -3.99 7.07
CA VAL A 38 -16.04 -5.11 6.74
C VAL A 38 -17.41 -4.58 6.32
N GLN A 39 -18.05 -5.26 5.37
CA GLN A 39 -19.40 -4.93 4.95
C GLN A 39 -20.41 -5.78 5.74
N CYS A 40 -21.42 -5.14 6.29
CA CYS A 40 -22.54 -5.85 6.91
C CYS A 40 -23.31 -6.68 5.88
N CYS A 41 -23.60 -7.94 6.19
CA CYS A 41 -24.40 -8.81 5.33
C CYS A 41 -25.88 -8.40 5.26
N GLU A 42 -26.39 -7.66 6.25
CA GLU A 42 -27.79 -7.24 6.33
C GLU A 42 -28.01 -5.85 5.69
N CYS A 43 -27.50 -4.79 6.31
CA CYS A 43 -27.72 -3.41 5.81
C CYS A 43 -26.74 -2.98 4.71
N ARG A 44 -25.74 -3.80 4.37
CA ARG A 44 -24.70 -3.52 3.35
C ARG A 44 -23.82 -2.30 3.63
N LYS A 45 -23.96 -1.65 4.79
CA LYS A 45 -23.11 -0.55 5.27
C LYS A 45 -21.72 -1.05 5.62
N TRP A 46 -20.71 -0.20 5.43
CA TRP A 46 -19.32 -0.50 5.76
C TRP A 46 -18.99 -0.06 7.18
N ARG A 47 -18.29 -0.95 7.88
CA ARG A 47 -17.91 -0.79 9.29
C ARG A 47 -16.40 -0.88 9.39
N THR A 48 -15.78 0.04 10.11
CA THR A 48 -14.34 0.01 10.36
C THR A 48 -14.01 -1.10 11.33
N VAL A 49 -12.92 -1.81 11.03
CA VAL A 49 -12.35 -2.84 11.91
C VAL A 49 -11.09 -2.24 12.57
N PRO A 50 -11.05 -2.13 13.91
CA PRO A 50 -9.98 -1.41 14.61
C PRO A 50 -8.58 -1.99 14.40
N THR A 51 -8.47 -3.31 14.28
CA THR A 51 -7.18 -4.00 14.19
C THR A 51 -7.08 -4.89 12.96
N LYS A 52 -5.85 -5.07 12.48
CA LYS A 52 -5.55 -6.02 11.41
C LYS A 52 -5.91 -7.44 11.80
N ASP A 53 -5.63 -7.85 13.04
CA ASP A 53 -5.89 -9.19 13.53
C ASP A 53 -7.39 -9.54 13.47
N GLU A 54 -8.23 -8.62 13.92
CA GLU A 54 -9.69 -8.78 13.86
C GLU A 54 -10.19 -8.85 12.41
N PHE A 55 -9.65 -8.01 11.52
CA PHE A 55 -9.98 -8.07 10.09
C PHE A 55 -9.61 -9.42 9.47
N GLU A 56 -8.44 -9.96 9.81
CA GLU A 56 -7.99 -11.25 9.31
C GLU A 56 -8.82 -12.41 9.88
N THR A 57 -9.25 -12.34 11.15
CA THR A 57 -10.20 -13.30 11.75
C THR A 57 -11.55 -13.27 11.04
N ILE A 58 -12.10 -12.08 10.79
CA ILE A 58 -13.37 -11.93 10.05
C ILE A 58 -13.23 -12.49 8.63
N ARG A 59 -12.13 -12.16 7.93
CA ARG A 59 -11.88 -12.61 6.56
C ARG A 59 -11.76 -14.12 6.45
N GLU A 60 -11.02 -14.74 7.36
CA GLU A 60 -10.79 -16.19 7.39
C GLU A 60 -12.10 -16.97 7.57
N ASN A 61 -12.98 -16.47 8.43
CA ASN A 61 -14.21 -17.17 8.81
C ASN A 61 -15.45 -16.66 8.08
N PHE A 62 -15.33 -15.73 7.12
CA PHE A 62 -16.46 -14.94 6.62
C PHE A 62 -17.61 -15.77 6.05
N ASN A 63 -17.33 -16.92 5.42
CA ASN A 63 -18.39 -17.78 4.88
C ASN A 63 -19.15 -18.54 5.97
N ASP A 64 -18.45 -19.00 7.01
CA ASP A 64 -19.02 -19.81 8.08
C ASP A 64 -19.63 -18.92 9.19
N ASP A 65 -19.03 -17.75 9.40
CA ASP A 65 -19.43 -16.76 10.39
C ASP A 65 -19.55 -15.35 9.77
N PRO A 66 -20.57 -15.10 8.90
CA PRO A 66 -20.75 -13.81 8.22
C PRO A 66 -20.87 -12.64 9.18
N TRP A 67 -20.47 -11.45 8.73
CA TRP A 67 -20.41 -10.28 9.61
C TRP A 67 -21.70 -9.44 9.59
N PHE A 68 -22.22 -9.14 10.78
CA PHE A 68 -23.42 -8.32 11.01
C PHE A 68 -23.11 -7.19 12.00
N CYS A 69 -23.82 -6.05 11.90
CA CYS A 69 -23.57 -4.90 12.78
C CYS A 69 -23.69 -5.26 14.27
N SER A 70 -24.61 -6.18 14.60
CA SER A 70 -24.82 -6.70 15.96
C SER A 70 -23.59 -7.37 16.59
N LYS A 71 -22.60 -7.80 15.79
CA LYS A 71 -21.34 -8.36 16.29
C LYS A 71 -20.44 -7.31 16.93
N ARG A 72 -20.61 -6.03 16.59
CA ARG A 72 -19.89 -4.93 17.23
C ARG A 72 -20.74 -4.35 18.37
N PRO A 73 -20.23 -4.34 19.61
CA PRO A 73 -20.93 -3.68 20.72
C PRO A 73 -21.27 -2.23 20.39
N GLY A 74 -22.52 -1.83 20.65
CA GLY A 74 -23.00 -0.47 20.39
C GLY A 74 -23.13 -0.11 18.90
N CYS A 75 -23.23 -1.10 18.01
CA CYS A 75 -23.50 -0.89 16.59
C CYS A 75 -24.77 -1.61 16.16
N SER A 76 -25.56 -0.95 15.32
CA SER A 76 -26.78 -1.47 14.72
C SER A 76 -26.81 -1.22 13.21
N CYS A 77 -27.78 -1.84 12.54
CA CYS A 77 -28.04 -1.59 11.13
C CYS A 77 -28.67 -0.21 10.89
N GLU A 78 -29.23 0.45 11.90
CA GLU A 78 -29.81 1.79 11.80
C GLU A 78 -28.73 2.88 11.82
N ASP A 79 -27.62 2.64 12.52
CA ASP A 79 -26.52 3.59 12.61
C ASP A 79 -25.94 3.93 11.21
N PRO A 80 -25.51 5.18 10.97
CA PRO A 80 -24.87 5.58 9.72
C PRO A 80 -23.60 4.76 9.49
N ALA A 81 -23.21 4.54 8.22
CA ALA A 81 -21.98 3.82 7.91
C ALA A 81 -20.77 4.54 8.53
N ASP A 82 -19.76 3.78 8.95
CA ASP A 82 -18.54 4.40 9.51
C ASP A 82 -17.69 5.02 8.39
N ILE A 83 -17.76 4.40 7.20
CA ILE A 83 -17.11 4.86 5.98
C ILE A 83 -18.03 4.66 4.79
N GLU A 84 -18.03 5.63 3.88
CA GLU A 84 -18.74 5.54 2.61
C GLU A 84 -17.86 4.83 1.57
N HIS A 85 -18.46 3.97 0.75
CA HIS A 85 -17.76 3.33 -0.36
C HIS A 85 -17.65 4.30 -1.55
N ASP A 86 -16.76 5.26 -1.41
CA ASP A 86 -16.51 6.34 -2.36
C ASP A 86 -15.07 6.31 -2.90
N SER A 87 -14.74 7.30 -3.73
CA SER A 87 -13.41 7.45 -4.32
C SER A 87 -12.44 8.30 -3.49
N SER A 88 -12.76 8.60 -2.22
CA SER A 88 -11.83 9.33 -1.34
C SER A 88 -10.57 8.51 -1.06
N ARG A 89 -10.63 7.19 -1.22
CA ARG A 89 -9.57 6.20 -0.96
C ARG A 89 -9.60 5.11 -2.02
N ILE A 90 -8.51 4.36 -2.14
CA ILE A 90 -8.47 3.17 -3.01
C ILE A 90 -8.89 1.96 -2.19
N TRP A 91 -9.91 1.26 -2.67
CA TRP A 91 -10.43 0.07 -2.00
C TRP A 91 -9.76 -1.20 -2.51
N LEU A 92 -9.34 -2.04 -1.57
CA LEU A 92 -8.80 -3.37 -1.81
C LEU A 92 -9.72 -4.38 -1.12
N MET A 93 -10.28 -5.31 -1.88
CA MET A 93 -11.24 -6.30 -1.38
C MET A 93 -10.62 -7.68 -1.43
N ASP A 94 -10.30 -8.24 -0.27
CA ASP A 94 -9.94 -9.66 -0.14
C ASP A 94 -11.15 -10.54 -0.50
N ARG A 95 -10.89 -11.73 -1.05
CA ARG A 95 -11.91 -12.78 -1.11
C ARG A 95 -12.11 -13.39 0.28
N PRO A 96 -13.30 -13.96 0.57
CA PRO A 96 -13.51 -14.68 1.82
C PRO A 96 -12.57 -15.89 1.93
N ASN A 97 -12.36 -16.37 3.16
CA ASN A 97 -11.61 -17.58 3.51
C ASN A 97 -10.12 -17.54 3.13
N ILE A 98 -9.53 -16.35 3.07
CA ILE A 98 -8.07 -16.23 3.05
C ILE A 98 -7.59 -16.42 4.50
N PRO A 99 -6.77 -17.44 4.78
CA PRO A 99 -6.36 -17.78 6.14
C PRO A 99 -5.58 -16.65 6.80
N LYS A 100 -5.57 -16.61 8.12
CA LYS A 100 -4.66 -15.74 8.87
C LYS A 100 -3.21 -16.12 8.57
N PRO A 101 -2.28 -15.14 8.59
CA PRO A 101 -0.87 -15.46 8.50
C PRO A 101 -0.48 -16.42 9.65
N PRO A 102 0.40 -17.40 9.37
CA PRO A 102 0.91 -18.29 10.42
C PRO A 102 1.58 -17.50 11.57
N PRO A 103 1.66 -18.08 12.78
CA PRO A 103 2.29 -17.43 13.92
C PRO A 103 3.70 -16.91 13.61
N LYS A 104 4.06 -15.75 14.17
CA LYS A 104 5.35 -15.05 13.93
C LYS A 104 5.59 -14.63 12.47
N THR A 105 4.56 -14.65 11.64
CA THR A 105 4.60 -14.09 10.28
C THR A 105 3.60 -12.97 10.13
N GLU A 106 3.78 -12.14 9.10
CA GLU A 106 2.85 -11.04 8.81
C GLU A 106 2.53 -10.99 7.31
N ARG A 107 1.24 -11.05 6.95
CA ARG A 107 0.78 -10.83 5.57
C ARG A 107 0.77 -9.33 5.24
N LEU A 108 1.47 -8.91 4.20
CA LEU A 108 1.53 -7.53 3.72
C LEU A 108 0.86 -7.42 2.35
N VAL A 109 -0.07 -6.48 2.21
CA VAL A 109 -0.68 -6.10 0.93
C VAL A 109 -0.05 -4.79 0.47
N ILE A 110 0.58 -4.81 -0.70
CA ILE A 110 1.31 -3.66 -1.25
C ILE A 110 0.65 -3.22 -2.54
N LEU A 111 0.08 -2.02 -2.55
CA LEU A 111 -0.43 -1.42 -3.78
C LEU A 111 0.73 -0.83 -4.59
N ARG A 112 0.92 -1.31 -5.82
CA ARG A 112 2.00 -0.81 -6.68
C ARG A 112 1.81 0.67 -6.98
N ARG A 113 2.93 1.35 -7.26
CA ARG A 113 2.92 2.81 -7.49
C ARG A 113 1.91 3.20 -8.57
N ASP A 114 1.78 2.41 -9.63
CA ASP A 114 0.88 2.63 -10.77
C ASP A 114 -0.60 2.37 -10.48
N LEU A 115 -0.93 1.87 -9.28
CA LEU A 115 -2.29 1.57 -8.81
C LEU A 115 -3.01 0.50 -9.65
N ALA A 116 -2.28 -0.22 -10.50
CA ALA A 116 -2.85 -1.20 -11.42
C ALA A 116 -2.87 -2.61 -10.85
N LYS A 117 -1.98 -2.89 -9.88
CA LYS A 117 -1.84 -4.22 -9.27
C LYS A 117 -1.44 -4.11 -7.80
N THR A 118 -1.78 -5.13 -7.05
CA THR A 118 -1.31 -5.37 -5.68
C THR A 118 -0.34 -6.54 -5.68
N ASP A 119 0.64 -6.48 -4.79
CA ASP A 119 1.52 -7.60 -4.44
C ASP A 119 1.20 -8.04 -3.01
N VAL A 120 1.21 -9.35 -2.75
CA VAL A 120 1.10 -9.92 -1.40
C VAL A 120 2.43 -10.51 -1.01
N HIS A 121 2.99 -10.05 0.09
CA HIS A 121 4.22 -10.58 0.67
C HIS A 121 3.96 -11.09 2.08
N TYR A 122 4.82 -11.98 2.58
CA TYR A 122 4.85 -12.34 4.00
C TYR A 122 6.17 -11.91 4.61
N VAL A 123 6.13 -11.30 5.79
CA VAL A 123 7.31 -11.17 6.65
C VAL A 123 7.46 -12.49 7.40
N LEU A 124 8.59 -13.14 7.21
CA LEU A 124 8.93 -14.41 7.87
C LEU A 124 9.55 -14.15 9.25
N PRO A 125 9.71 -15.16 10.12
CA PRO A 125 10.22 -14.98 11.48
C PRO A 125 11.62 -14.35 11.56
N ASN A 126 12.43 -14.50 10.51
CA ASN A 126 13.75 -13.86 10.38
C ASN A 126 13.70 -12.42 9.83
N GLY A 127 12.51 -11.84 9.65
CA GLY A 127 12.30 -10.51 9.09
C GLY A 127 12.40 -10.41 7.56
N LYS A 128 12.79 -11.48 6.86
CA LYS A 128 12.83 -11.49 5.38
C LYS A 128 11.43 -11.56 4.80
N ARG A 129 11.30 -11.09 3.55
CA ARG A 129 10.02 -11.14 2.82
C ARG A 129 9.97 -12.31 1.86
N ALA A 130 8.91 -13.11 1.95
CA ALA A 130 8.51 -14.06 0.93
C ALA A 130 7.48 -13.45 0.00
N LYS A 131 7.64 -13.62 -1.32
CA LYS A 131 6.73 -13.12 -2.35
C LYS A 131 5.93 -14.22 -3.03
N GLY A 132 6.22 -15.48 -2.69
CA GLY A 132 5.52 -16.66 -3.17
C GLY A 132 5.90 -17.89 -2.36
N THR A 133 5.29 -19.01 -2.69
CA THR A 133 5.52 -20.31 -2.02
C THR A 133 6.96 -20.78 -2.15
N GLU A 134 7.62 -20.52 -3.29
CA GLU A 134 9.04 -20.85 -3.49
C GLU A 134 9.96 -20.16 -2.47
N ASP A 135 9.68 -18.91 -2.12
CA ASP A 135 10.47 -18.18 -1.12
C ASP A 135 10.26 -18.76 0.29
N VAL A 136 9.03 -19.21 0.59
CA VAL A 136 8.69 -19.90 1.85
C VAL A 136 9.41 -21.25 1.91
N GLN A 137 9.36 -22.03 0.83
CA GLN A 137 10.04 -23.33 0.76
C GLN A 137 11.55 -23.18 0.97
N LYS A 138 12.19 -22.26 0.24
CA LYS A 138 13.62 -21.95 0.41
C LYS A 138 13.95 -21.52 1.85
N PHE A 139 13.06 -20.76 2.49
CA PHE A 139 13.24 -20.39 3.90
C PHE A 139 13.17 -21.61 4.82
N LEU A 140 12.17 -22.49 4.66
CA LEU A 140 12.04 -23.69 5.50
C LEU A 140 13.21 -24.65 5.30
N ASP A 141 13.72 -24.80 4.08
CA ASP A 141 14.89 -25.65 3.82
C ASP A 141 16.18 -25.09 4.43
N ALA A 142 16.33 -23.77 4.47
CA ALA A 142 17.46 -23.11 5.10
C ALA A 142 17.34 -22.97 6.64
N ASN A 143 16.13 -23.13 7.20
CA ASN A 143 15.85 -22.96 8.63
C ASN A 143 14.93 -24.11 9.10
N PRO A 144 15.45 -25.35 9.21
CA PRO A 144 14.66 -26.53 9.53
C PRO A 144 13.89 -26.45 10.86
N GLU A 145 14.35 -25.63 11.81
CA GLU A 145 13.71 -25.42 13.11
C GLU A 145 12.29 -24.83 13.02
N TYR A 146 11.93 -24.26 11.87
CA TYR A 146 10.57 -23.74 11.64
C TYR A 146 9.62 -24.76 11.00
N LYS A 147 10.11 -25.90 10.48
CA LYS A 147 9.28 -26.89 9.75
C LYS A 147 8.17 -27.51 10.59
N ASP A 148 8.34 -27.60 11.90
CA ASP A 148 7.32 -28.11 12.82
C ASP A 148 6.20 -27.10 13.10
N SER A 149 6.45 -25.81 12.84
CA SER A 149 5.54 -24.71 13.19
C SER A 149 4.95 -23.98 11.97
N LEU A 150 5.61 -24.09 10.81
CA LEU A 150 5.25 -23.42 9.57
C LEU A 150 5.22 -24.41 8.41
N ALA A 151 4.11 -24.42 7.69
CA ALA A 151 3.90 -25.22 6.49
C ALA A 151 3.66 -24.31 5.28
N VAL A 152 4.06 -24.71 4.08
CA VAL A 152 3.90 -23.85 2.87
C VAL A 152 2.41 -23.58 2.59
N GLU A 153 1.56 -24.55 2.88
CA GLU A 153 0.11 -24.55 2.68
C GLU A 153 -0.59 -23.53 3.59
N SER A 154 0.04 -23.15 4.70
CA SER A 154 -0.48 -22.15 5.63
C SER A 154 -0.35 -20.70 5.12
N PHE A 155 0.32 -20.50 3.97
CA PHE A 155 0.49 -19.19 3.34
C PHE A 155 -0.44 -19.02 2.13
N SER A 156 -1.24 -17.95 2.13
CA SER A 156 -2.05 -17.56 0.97
C SER A 156 -1.52 -16.29 0.30
N PHE A 157 -1.12 -16.42 -0.97
CA PHE A 157 -0.72 -15.30 -1.84
C PHE A 157 -1.89 -14.76 -2.67
N THR A 158 -3.14 -15.07 -2.30
CA THR A 158 -4.33 -14.52 -2.96
C THR A 158 -4.29 -12.99 -2.90
N LEU A 159 -4.39 -12.37 -4.07
CA LEU A 159 -4.37 -10.91 -4.22
C LEU A 159 -5.76 -10.33 -3.95
N PRO A 160 -5.88 -9.24 -3.17
CA PRO A 160 -7.12 -8.50 -3.09
C PRO A 160 -7.46 -7.87 -4.43
N ARG A 161 -8.76 -7.77 -4.73
CA ARG A 161 -9.26 -7.04 -5.89
C ARG A 161 -9.16 -5.55 -5.64
N ILE A 162 -8.56 -4.82 -6.58
CA ILE A 162 -8.62 -3.36 -6.62
C ILE A 162 -10.00 -2.95 -7.15
N VAL A 163 -10.69 -2.05 -6.45
CA VAL A 163 -11.95 -1.47 -6.92
C VAL A 163 -11.65 -0.33 -7.88
N GLU A 164 -11.76 -0.58 -9.18
CA GLU A 164 -11.30 0.33 -10.25
C GLU A 164 -11.98 1.71 -10.23
N GLU A 165 -13.25 1.78 -9.85
CA GLU A 165 -14.00 3.04 -9.70
C GLU A 165 -13.30 3.99 -8.71
N THR A 166 -12.83 3.44 -7.59
CA THR A 166 -12.16 4.19 -6.52
C THR A 166 -10.75 4.65 -6.91
N VAL A 167 -10.13 3.98 -7.90
CA VAL A 167 -8.85 4.39 -8.48
C VAL A 167 -9.03 5.49 -9.51
N SER A 168 -10.10 5.44 -10.31
CA SER A 168 -10.32 6.34 -11.45
C SER A 168 -10.40 7.81 -11.04
N ASP A 169 -10.97 8.07 -9.87
CA ASP A 169 -11.06 9.40 -9.28
C ASP A 169 -9.85 9.78 -8.41
N SER A 170 -8.94 8.84 -8.15
CA SER A 170 -7.68 9.19 -7.49
C SER A 170 -6.85 10.14 -8.38
N SER A 171 -6.44 11.27 -7.80
CA SER A 171 -5.64 12.30 -8.50
C SER A 171 -4.38 11.70 -9.14
N ALA A 172 -3.72 10.75 -8.47
CA ALA A 172 -2.54 10.06 -8.96
C ALA A 172 -2.79 9.22 -10.23
N TRP A 173 -3.96 8.59 -10.36
CA TRP A 173 -4.36 7.86 -11.56
C TRP A 173 -4.67 8.82 -12.72
N ARG A 174 -5.43 9.90 -12.44
CA ARG A 174 -5.77 10.94 -13.42
C ARG A 174 -4.51 11.57 -14.03
N THR A 175 -3.52 11.92 -13.20
CA THR A 175 -2.22 12.46 -13.66
C THR A 175 -1.47 11.48 -14.56
N LYS A 176 -1.55 10.17 -14.28
CA LYS A 176 -0.88 9.14 -15.09
C LYS A 176 -1.57 8.86 -16.40
N ARG A 177 -2.91 8.82 -16.43
CA ARG A 177 -3.69 8.70 -17.67
C ARG A 177 -3.42 9.90 -18.59
N ALA A 178 -3.32 11.10 -18.02
CA ALA A 178 -2.90 12.30 -18.76
C ALA A 178 -1.47 12.16 -19.33
N LYS A 179 -0.51 11.68 -18.53
CA LYS A 179 0.89 11.45 -19.00
C LYS A 179 1.00 10.36 -20.08
N ARG A 180 0.22 9.27 -19.98
CA ARG A 180 0.18 8.20 -21.01
C ARG A 180 -0.46 8.70 -22.30
N ARG A 181 -1.53 9.50 -22.23
CA ARG A 181 -2.13 10.16 -23.39
C ARG A 181 -1.16 11.13 -24.06
N GLY A 182 -0.43 11.92 -23.28
CA GLY A 182 0.61 12.82 -23.80
C GLY A 182 1.73 12.08 -24.55
N ARG A 183 2.23 10.94 -24.03
CA ARG A 183 3.22 10.10 -24.73
C ARG A 183 2.68 9.48 -26.02
N LYS A 184 1.43 9.02 -26.03
CA LYS A 184 0.80 8.45 -27.24
C LYS A 184 0.63 9.51 -28.33
N ASN A 185 0.17 10.71 -27.98
CA ASN A 185 0.01 11.80 -28.95
C ASN A 185 1.35 12.32 -29.49
N ALA A 186 2.41 12.35 -28.67
CA ALA A 186 3.76 12.72 -29.11
C ALA A 186 4.40 11.69 -30.04
N SER A 187 4.07 10.40 -29.89
CA SER A 187 4.52 9.34 -30.80
C SER A 187 3.74 9.30 -32.12
N SER A 188 2.47 9.72 -32.14
CA SER A 188 1.67 9.80 -33.37
C SER A 188 1.94 11.05 -34.22
N SER A 189 2.59 12.08 -33.66
CA SER A 189 2.92 13.31 -34.40
C SER A 189 4.28 13.26 -35.11
N LYS A 190 4.90 12.08 -35.19
CA LYS A 190 6.24 11.85 -35.75
C LYS A 190 6.26 10.89 -36.95
N ASN A 191 5.08 10.56 -37.49
CA ASN A 191 4.89 9.84 -38.74
C ASN A 191 4.15 10.73 -39.74
#